data_AF-A0A7S3GRD4-F1
#
_entry.id   AF-A0A7S3GRD4-F1
#
_cell.length_a   1.000
_cell.length_b   1.000
_cell.length_c   1.000
_cell.angle_alpha   90.00
_cell.angle_beta   90.00
_cell.angle_gamma   90.00
#
_symmetry.space_group_name_H-M   'P 1'
#
loop_
_entity.id
_entity.type
_entity.pdbx_description
1 polymer ?
#
loop_
_entity_poly.entity_id
_entity_poly.type
_entity_poly.pdbx_seq_one_letter_code
_entity_poly.pdbx_strand_id
1 'polypeptide(L)'
;MLLLSYYSTMDESIVSAEALFQRISTHMKVILGDDSTVFENDYISETVALIEQCALAVDREYLISKNEEFDDIQTQTLKFFFLDYYEAKCYQSFKGMEDRLNNVLSSKSSLNTFLQKCTRFGLLHEEDRDYMKSSAMSADLKRNAKIDKFKRDRAAKARINEIQRMMYIARKDGEVDQEKELRELYVTQIQCYAREAIDDLDMLQQEMAMLRFHAEQQRDQESRGDYAGSEGSAADGRLNNRRAGKPDSGMFLDNYGQAQQQQHQGPGISVTRTFKVGDQIMFSRETVKSGVLGSHIAPPTVTLEEYGDQVK
;
A
#
# COMPACT_ATOMS: atom_id res chain seq x y z
N MET A 1 7.20 22.14 24.99
CA MET A 1 7.81 21.32 26.08
C MET A 1 6.93 21.35 27.34
N LEU A 2 5.61 21.19 27.20
CA LEU A 2 4.63 21.16 28.31
C LEU A 2 3.40 20.30 27.93
N LEU A 3 3.62 19.12 27.34
CA LEU A 3 2.57 18.11 27.14
C LEU A 3 2.98 16.72 27.63
N LEU A 4 4.15 16.58 28.26
CA LEU A 4 4.66 15.31 28.79
C LEU A 4 4.34 15.10 30.28
N SER A 5 3.55 15.98 30.92
CA SER A 5 3.32 15.90 32.38
C SER A 5 1.89 15.53 32.80
N TYR A 6 1.05 14.99 31.90
CA TYR A 6 -0.32 14.57 32.27
C TYR A 6 -0.50 13.05 32.43
N TYR A 7 0.48 12.23 32.06
CA TYR A 7 0.46 10.78 32.35
C TYR A 7 1.22 10.45 33.64
N SER A 8 0.97 11.23 34.69
CA SER A 8 1.36 10.85 36.04
C SER A 8 0.33 9.83 36.56
N THR A 9 0.86 8.71 37.05
CA THR A 9 0.29 7.85 38.10
C THR A 9 -0.99 7.08 37.77
N MET A 10 -0.86 5.92 37.12
CA MET A 10 -1.70 4.75 37.42
C MET A 10 -0.84 3.48 37.44
N ASP A 11 -0.56 3.00 38.66
CA ASP A 11 -0.25 1.61 39.03
C ASP A 11 0.70 0.83 38.09
N GLU A 12 2.01 1.06 38.21
CA GLU A 12 3.05 0.19 37.61
C GLU A 12 3.14 -1.13 38.39
N SER A 13 2.05 -1.91 38.41
CA SER A 13 2.22 -3.35 38.46
C SER A 13 3.01 -3.74 37.22
N ILE A 14 4.17 -4.37 37.40
CA ILE A 14 5.00 -4.85 36.29
C ILE A 14 4.19 -5.93 35.57
N VAL A 15 3.48 -5.54 34.51
CA VAL A 15 2.70 -6.48 33.69
C VAL A 15 3.69 -7.32 32.88
N SER A 16 3.49 -8.64 32.89
CA SER A 16 4.35 -9.57 32.15
C SER A 16 4.12 -9.44 30.64
N ALA A 17 5.15 -9.77 29.85
CA ALA A 17 5.05 -9.83 28.40
C ALA A 17 3.89 -10.72 27.94
N GLU A 18 3.67 -11.84 28.62
CA GLU A 18 2.56 -12.76 28.35
C GLU A 18 1.19 -12.07 28.49
N ALA A 19 0.94 -11.40 29.61
CA ALA A 19 -0.36 -10.78 29.88
C ALA A 19 -0.66 -9.64 28.88
N LEU A 20 0.37 -8.86 28.52
CA LEU A 20 0.26 -7.83 27.49
C LEU A 20 -0.06 -8.46 26.12
N PHE A 21 0.63 -9.54 25.77
CA PHE A 21 0.43 -10.23 24.49
C PHE A 21 -0.98 -10.82 24.35
N GLN A 22 -1.57 -11.34 25.43
CA GLN A 22 -2.96 -11.83 25.40
C GLN A 22 -3.96 -10.69 25.12
N ARG A 23 -3.73 -9.50 25.69
CA ARG A 23 -4.54 -8.30 25.39
C ARG A 23 -4.37 -7.88 23.93
N ILE A 24 -3.13 -7.76 23.46
CA ILE A 24 -2.80 -7.45 22.05
C ILE A 24 -3.49 -8.44 21.11
N SER A 25 -3.40 -9.74 21.38
CA SER A 25 -4.02 -10.78 20.55
C SER A 25 -5.54 -10.64 20.45
N THR A 26 -6.18 -10.09 21.48
CA THR A 26 -7.62 -9.80 21.45
C THR A 26 -7.90 -8.58 20.57
N HIS A 27 -7.10 -7.51 20.71
CA HIS A 27 -7.24 -6.30 19.89
C HIS A 27 -6.96 -6.58 18.41
N MET A 28 -5.90 -7.33 18.11
CA MET A 28 -5.53 -7.66 16.75
C MET A 28 -6.56 -8.53 16.03
N LYS A 29 -7.36 -9.35 16.74
CA LYS A 29 -8.49 -10.07 16.11
C LYS A 29 -9.56 -9.11 15.58
N VAL A 30 -9.76 -7.97 16.24
CA VAL A 30 -10.70 -6.95 15.81
C VAL A 30 -10.09 -6.14 14.66
N ILE A 31 -8.83 -5.69 14.81
CA ILE A 31 -8.14 -4.84 13.82
C ILE A 31 -7.89 -5.57 12.50
N LEU A 32 -7.51 -6.85 12.54
CA LEU A 32 -7.29 -7.68 11.35
C LEU A 32 -8.57 -8.30 10.80
N GLY A 33 -9.73 -8.03 11.41
CA GLY A 33 -11.02 -8.42 10.87
C GLY A 33 -11.40 -7.59 9.64
N ASP A 34 -12.39 -8.06 8.89
CA ASP A 34 -12.84 -7.39 7.66
C ASP A 34 -13.68 -6.12 7.93
N ASP A 35 -14.12 -5.89 9.18
CA ASP A 35 -15.02 -4.81 9.54
C ASP A 35 -14.31 -3.65 10.27
N SER A 36 -13.80 -2.71 9.49
CA SER A 36 -13.16 -1.48 9.98
C SER A 36 -14.10 -0.50 10.70
N THR A 37 -15.41 -0.76 10.71
CA THR A 37 -16.39 0.10 11.42
C THR A 37 -16.49 -0.23 12.91
N VAL A 38 -15.91 -1.35 13.35
CA VAL A 38 -16.04 -1.87 14.72
C VAL A 38 -15.17 -1.10 15.72
N PHE A 39 -14.17 -0.36 15.26
CA PHE A 39 -13.21 0.33 16.12
C PHE A 39 -12.85 1.72 15.59
N GLU A 40 -12.41 2.60 16.47
CA GLU A 40 -11.94 3.96 16.16
C GLU A 40 -10.44 4.12 16.40
N ASN A 41 -9.88 5.27 16.01
CA ASN A 41 -8.45 5.56 16.13
C ASN A 41 -7.92 5.42 17.58
N ASP A 42 -8.73 5.72 18.59
CA ASP A 42 -8.34 5.55 20.00
C ASP A 42 -8.03 4.09 20.35
N TYR A 43 -8.78 3.14 19.77
CA TYR A 43 -8.56 1.71 19.95
C TYR A 43 -7.23 1.26 19.33
N ILE A 44 -6.88 1.85 18.18
CA ILE A 44 -5.62 1.59 17.48
C ILE A 44 -4.45 2.15 18.32
N SER A 45 -4.57 3.39 18.79
CA SER A 45 -3.58 4.03 19.66
C SER A 45 -3.33 3.25 20.95
N GLU A 46 -4.40 2.76 21.60
CA GLU A 46 -4.28 1.89 22.78
C GLU A 46 -3.53 0.60 22.41
N THR A 47 -3.85 -0.01 21.27
CA THR A 47 -3.20 -1.25 20.83
C THR A 47 -1.72 -1.05 20.53
N VAL A 48 -1.34 0.05 19.89
CA VAL A 48 0.07 0.42 19.66
C VAL A 48 0.80 0.58 20.99
N ALA A 49 0.21 1.31 21.96
CA ALA A 49 0.80 1.48 23.28
C ALA A 49 0.99 0.13 24.02
N LEU A 50 0.04 -0.80 23.88
CA LEU A 50 0.18 -2.15 24.43
C LEU A 50 1.32 -2.93 23.77
N ILE A 51 1.48 -2.82 22.45
CA ILE A 51 2.55 -3.46 21.69
C ILE A 51 3.92 -2.93 22.14
N GLU A 52 4.08 -1.60 22.26
CA GLU A 52 5.30 -0.97 22.75
C GLU A 52 5.65 -1.44 24.18
N GLN A 53 4.66 -1.48 25.08
CA GLN A 53 4.84 -2.00 26.44
C GLN A 53 5.24 -3.49 26.43
N CYS A 54 4.64 -4.29 25.54
CA CYS A 54 4.95 -5.71 25.42
C CYS A 54 6.38 -5.91 24.90
N ALA A 55 6.82 -5.14 23.92
CA ALA A 55 8.20 -5.19 23.41
C ALA A 55 9.21 -4.86 24.51
N LEU A 56 8.96 -3.82 25.31
CA LEU A 56 9.80 -3.48 26.47
C LEU A 56 9.81 -4.60 27.53
N ALA A 57 8.67 -5.25 27.77
CA ALA A 57 8.58 -6.37 28.69
C ALA A 57 9.37 -7.59 28.17
N VAL A 58 9.29 -7.91 26.88
CA VAL A 58 10.06 -8.98 26.22
C VAL A 58 11.56 -8.78 26.40
N ASP A 59 12.05 -7.55 26.18
CA ASP A 59 13.46 -7.20 26.35
C ASP A 59 13.90 -7.27 27.81
N ARG A 60 13.08 -6.75 28.73
CA ARG A 60 13.33 -6.80 30.18
C ARG A 60 13.38 -8.22 30.73
N GLU A 61 12.52 -9.09 30.21
CA GLU A 61 12.41 -10.50 30.61
C GLU A 61 13.40 -11.40 29.87
N TYR A 62 14.21 -10.85 28.94
CA TYR A 62 15.20 -11.57 28.13
C TYR A 62 14.62 -12.79 27.40
N LEU A 63 13.37 -12.70 26.92
CA LEU A 63 12.66 -13.84 26.32
C LEU A 63 13.21 -14.27 24.96
N ILE A 64 13.92 -13.38 24.26
CA ILE A 64 14.61 -13.65 23.01
C ILE A 64 15.97 -12.95 23.07
N SER A 65 17.06 -13.71 23.07
CA SER A 65 18.40 -13.15 23.07
C SER A 65 18.81 -12.63 21.69
N LYS A 66 19.62 -11.56 21.67
CA LYS A 66 20.15 -10.97 20.43
C LYS A 66 21.00 -11.94 19.61
N ASN A 67 21.65 -12.89 20.28
CA ASN A 67 22.56 -13.86 19.67
C ASN A 67 21.98 -15.28 19.62
N GLU A 68 20.68 -15.44 19.88
CA GLU A 68 20.02 -16.74 19.85
C GLU A 68 19.87 -17.24 18.42
N GLU A 69 20.11 -18.54 18.21
CA GLU A 69 19.72 -19.25 17.00
C GLU A 69 18.23 -19.57 17.04
N PHE A 70 17.62 -19.76 15.87
CA PHE A 70 16.17 -19.97 15.81
C PHE A 70 15.71 -21.25 16.53
N ASP A 71 16.50 -22.31 16.46
CA ASP A 71 16.17 -23.61 17.05
C ASP A 71 16.23 -23.60 18.58
N ASP A 72 16.99 -22.67 19.17
CA ASP A 72 17.10 -22.51 20.63
C ASP A 72 15.91 -21.75 21.25
N ILE A 73 15.13 -21.04 20.43
CA ILE A 73 14.00 -20.26 20.91
C ILE A 73 12.87 -21.17 21.38
N GLN A 74 12.41 -20.94 22.61
CA GLN A 74 11.25 -21.64 23.17
C GLN A 74 9.99 -21.41 22.33
N THR A 75 9.22 -22.48 22.11
CA THR A 75 7.99 -22.42 21.31
C THR A 75 7.01 -21.34 21.78
N GLN A 76 6.92 -21.13 23.11
CA GLN A 76 6.01 -20.14 23.70
C GLN A 76 6.42 -18.68 23.42
N THR A 77 7.69 -18.40 23.14
CA THR A 77 8.19 -17.04 22.91
C THR A 77 8.11 -16.63 21.44
N LEU A 78 7.93 -17.58 20.51
CA LEU A 78 7.80 -17.31 19.08
C LEU A 78 6.68 -16.30 18.74
N LYS A 79 5.61 -16.27 19.53
CA LYS A 79 4.49 -15.33 19.34
C LYS A 79 4.92 -13.85 19.44
N PHE A 80 6.00 -13.55 20.16
CA PHE A 80 6.51 -12.18 20.27
C PHE A 80 7.16 -11.66 18.97
N PHE A 81 7.43 -12.54 17.99
CA PHE A 81 7.83 -12.11 16.65
C PHE A 81 6.72 -11.35 15.93
N PHE A 82 5.46 -11.52 16.34
CA PHE A 82 4.33 -10.84 15.71
C PHE A 82 4.23 -9.36 16.09
N LEU A 83 4.96 -8.90 17.11
CA LEU A 83 4.80 -7.54 17.65
C LEU A 83 5.04 -6.46 16.60
N ASP A 84 6.17 -6.48 15.89
CA ASP A 84 6.48 -5.44 14.89
C ASP A 84 5.50 -5.51 13.69
N TYR A 85 5.04 -6.73 13.34
CA TYR A 85 4.05 -6.91 12.29
C TYR A 85 2.67 -6.35 12.70
N TYR A 86 2.23 -6.64 13.93
CA TYR A 86 0.98 -6.13 14.48
C TYR A 86 1.00 -4.62 14.63
N GLU A 87 2.14 -4.05 15.05
CA GLU A 87 2.34 -2.61 15.11
C GLU A 87 2.17 -1.98 13.72
N ALA A 88 2.81 -2.57 12.70
CA ALA A 88 2.67 -2.10 11.33
C ALA A 88 1.21 -2.13 10.85
N LYS A 89 0.47 -3.20 11.17
CA LYS A 89 -0.95 -3.32 10.81
C LYS A 89 -1.80 -2.29 11.54
N CYS A 90 -1.54 -2.01 12.82
CA CYS A 90 -2.19 -0.92 13.54
C CYS A 90 -2.00 0.41 12.82
N TYR A 91 -0.77 0.73 12.41
CA TYR A 91 -0.51 1.96 11.68
C TYR A 91 -1.24 2.05 10.33
N GLN A 92 -1.39 0.92 9.62
CA GLN A 92 -2.16 0.88 8.37
C GLN A 92 -3.66 1.09 8.59
N SER A 93 -4.18 0.70 9.76
CA SER A 93 -5.59 0.77 10.12
C SER A 93 -6.05 2.16 10.60
N PHE A 94 -5.15 3.11 10.89
CA PHE A 94 -5.55 4.46 11.27
C PHE A 94 -6.40 5.14 10.18
N LYS A 95 -7.51 5.74 10.62
CA LYS A 95 -8.44 6.47 9.78
C LYS A 95 -8.04 7.95 9.68
N GLY A 96 -8.30 8.54 8.52
CA GLY A 96 -8.06 9.96 8.26
C GLY A 96 -6.73 10.25 7.54
N MET A 97 -6.64 11.45 6.98
CA MET A 97 -5.51 11.87 6.14
C MET A 97 -4.47 12.72 6.85
N GLU A 98 -4.81 13.34 7.98
CA GLU A 98 -3.98 14.33 8.69
C GLU A 98 -2.60 13.75 9.05
N ASP A 99 -2.57 12.59 9.70
CA ASP A 99 -1.33 11.89 10.07
C ASP A 99 -0.96 10.74 9.14
N ARG A 100 -1.61 10.62 7.97
CA ARG A 100 -1.47 9.43 7.12
C ARG A 100 -0.04 9.19 6.68
N LEU A 101 0.71 10.24 6.33
CA LEU A 101 2.12 10.10 5.96
C LEU A 101 2.97 9.56 7.10
N ASN A 102 2.75 10.04 8.33
CA ASN A 102 3.45 9.56 9.51
C ASN A 102 3.10 8.09 9.80
N ASN A 103 1.82 7.73 9.73
CA ASN A 103 1.36 6.36 9.91
C ASN A 103 1.97 5.40 8.87
N VAL A 104 2.01 5.79 7.60
CA VAL A 104 2.63 4.99 6.53
C VAL A 104 4.14 4.82 6.76
N LEU A 105 4.83 5.88 7.22
CA LEU A 105 6.24 5.82 7.58
C LEU A 105 6.50 4.88 8.76
N SER A 106 5.70 4.99 9.83
CA SER A 106 5.80 4.11 11.00
C SER A 106 5.51 2.66 10.64
N SER A 107 4.44 2.41 9.85
CA SER A 107 4.14 1.07 9.35
C SER A 107 5.30 0.47 8.57
N LYS A 108 5.86 1.24 7.63
CA LYS A 108 7.04 0.82 6.85
C LYS A 108 8.24 0.50 7.77
N SER A 109 8.48 1.31 8.79
CA SER A 109 9.56 1.08 9.76
C SER A 109 9.37 -0.26 10.48
N SER A 110 8.18 -0.49 11.06
CA SER A 110 7.87 -1.71 11.80
C SER A 110 7.92 -2.97 10.91
N LEU A 111 7.43 -2.91 9.65
CA LEU A 111 7.58 -4.03 8.69
C LEU A 111 9.04 -4.32 8.35
N ASN A 112 9.89 -3.30 8.22
CA ASN A 112 11.32 -3.51 7.99
C ASN A 112 11.98 -4.19 9.19
N THR A 113 11.67 -3.75 10.42
CA THR A 113 12.14 -4.40 11.65
C THR A 113 11.72 -5.88 11.69
N PHE A 114 10.45 -6.16 11.39
CA PHE A 114 9.92 -7.51 11.33
C PHE A 114 10.67 -8.39 10.32
N LEU A 115 10.84 -7.91 9.07
CA LEU A 115 11.51 -8.66 8.01
C LEU A 115 13.01 -8.84 8.28
N GLN A 116 13.67 -7.87 8.92
CA GLN A 116 15.05 -8.00 9.37
C GLN A 116 15.18 -9.11 10.42
N LYS A 117 14.27 -9.17 11.40
CA LYS A 117 14.23 -10.28 12.38
C LYS A 117 14.00 -11.62 11.67
N CYS A 118 13.00 -11.71 10.79
CA CYS A 118 12.74 -12.93 10.03
C CYS A 118 13.97 -13.36 9.21
N THR A 119 14.69 -12.41 8.61
CA THR A 119 15.89 -12.70 7.81
C THR A 119 17.00 -13.23 8.70
N ARG A 120 17.24 -12.58 9.85
CA ARG A 120 18.27 -12.99 10.82
C ARG A 120 18.07 -14.44 11.28
N PHE A 121 16.82 -14.82 11.54
CA PHE A 121 16.47 -16.14 12.04
C PHE A 121 16.24 -17.19 10.93
N GLY A 122 16.49 -16.84 9.66
CA GLY A 122 16.30 -17.79 8.55
C GLY A 122 14.83 -18.16 8.29
N LEU A 123 13.88 -17.33 8.72
CA LEU A 123 12.45 -17.59 8.63
C LEU A 123 11.82 -17.18 7.30
N LEU A 124 12.57 -16.53 6.40
CA LEU A 124 12.11 -16.29 5.04
C LEU A 124 12.49 -17.43 4.11
N HIS A 125 11.58 -17.75 3.19
CA HIS A 125 11.90 -18.61 2.06
C HIS A 125 12.91 -17.93 1.12
N GLU A 126 13.73 -18.70 0.42
CA GLU A 126 14.80 -18.17 -0.44
C GLU A 126 14.26 -17.22 -1.52
N GLU A 127 13.19 -17.63 -2.19
CA GLU A 127 12.48 -16.88 -3.23
C GLU A 127 11.94 -15.55 -2.72
N ASP A 128 11.51 -15.49 -1.44
CA ASP A 128 11.03 -14.24 -0.84
C ASP A 128 12.19 -13.28 -0.55
N ARG A 129 13.34 -13.82 -0.10
CA ARG A 129 14.58 -13.03 0.07
C ARG A 129 15.10 -12.50 -1.26
N ASP A 130 15.04 -13.32 -2.31
CA ASP A 130 15.48 -12.93 -3.64
C ASP A 130 14.56 -11.89 -4.27
N TYR A 131 13.24 -12.03 -4.06
CA TYR A 131 12.27 -11.01 -4.46
C TYR A 131 12.56 -9.66 -3.78
N MET A 132 12.87 -9.65 -2.49
CA MET A 132 13.22 -8.42 -1.76
C MET A 132 14.50 -7.74 -2.28
N LYS A 133 15.49 -8.52 -2.75
CA LYS A 133 16.76 -7.99 -3.27
C LYS A 133 16.66 -7.51 -4.72
N SER A 134 15.71 -8.02 -5.49
CA SER A 134 15.69 -7.87 -6.94
C SER A 134 14.78 -6.73 -7.41
N SER A 135 15.29 -5.50 -7.29
CA SER A 135 14.60 -4.29 -7.79
C SER A 135 14.40 -4.28 -9.32
N ALA A 136 15.18 -5.07 -10.07
CA ALA A 136 15.26 -5.06 -11.53
C ALA A 136 14.83 -6.37 -12.22
N MET A 137 13.83 -7.10 -11.68
CA MET A 137 13.28 -8.27 -12.39
C MET A 137 12.48 -7.88 -13.64
N SER A 138 12.61 -8.69 -14.71
CA SER A 138 11.72 -8.67 -15.87
C SER A 138 10.25 -8.86 -15.45
N ALA A 139 9.31 -8.28 -16.20
CA ALA A 139 7.88 -8.39 -15.92
C ALA A 139 7.39 -9.84 -15.83
N ASP A 140 7.92 -10.73 -16.67
CA ASP A 140 7.57 -12.15 -16.67
C ASP A 140 8.08 -12.87 -15.41
N LEU A 141 9.29 -12.54 -14.96
CA LEU A 141 9.85 -13.08 -13.72
C LEU A 141 9.07 -12.58 -12.49
N LYS A 142 8.69 -11.30 -12.47
CA LYS A 142 7.83 -10.74 -11.40
C LYS A 142 6.47 -11.43 -11.35
N ARG A 143 5.88 -11.71 -12.52
CA ARG A 143 4.60 -12.43 -12.61
C ARG A 143 4.72 -13.85 -12.06
N ASN A 144 5.74 -14.59 -12.47
CA ASN A 144 5.95 -15.97 -12.00
C ASN A 144 6.22 -16.02 -10.49
N ALA A 145 7.07 -15.12 -9.98
CA ALA A 145 7.33 -14.99 -8.55
C ALA A 145 6.03 -14.71 -7.75
N LYS A 146 5.16 -13.84 -8.26
CA LYS A 146 3.84 -13.57 -7.64
C LYS A 146 2.92 -14.79 -7.65
N ILE A 147 2.89 -15.56 -8.74
CA ILE A 147 2.08 -16.79 -8.82
C ILE A 147 2.55 -17.81 -7.79
N ASP A 148 3.86 -18.04 -7.69
CA ASP A 148 4.39 -19.03 -6.77
C ASP A 148 4.28 -18.58 -5.31
N LYS A 149 4.45 -17.27 -5.05
CA LYS A 149 4.12 -16.67 -3.75
C LYS A 149 2.65 -16.90 -3.39
N PHE A 150 1.72 -16.64 -4.31
CA PHE A 150 0.28 -16.85 -4.07
C PHE A 150 -0.06 -18.31 -3.74
N LYS A 151 0.56 -19.28 -4.44
CA LYS A 151 0.40 -20.71 -4.11
C LYS A 151 0.91 -21.02 -2.71
N ARG A 152 2.08 -20.50 -2.33
CA ARG A 152 2.67 -20.68 -1.00
C ARG A 152 1.82 -20.05 0.10
N ASP A 153 1.28 -18.85 -0.12
CA ASP A 153 0.35 -18.21 0.82
C ASP A 153 -0.93 -19.01 1.01
N ARG A 154 -1.49 -19.52 -0.08
CA ARG A 154 -2.69 -20.36 -0.02
C ARG A 154 -2.42 -21.65 0.76
N ALA A 155 -1.29 -22.30 0.51
CA ALA A 155 -0.88 -23.51 1.23
C ALA A 155 -0.63 -23.23 2.71
N ALA A 156 0.06 -22.14 3.05
CA ALA A 156 0.33 -21.74 4.43
C ALA A 156 -0.96 -21.45 5.19
N LYS A 157 -1.89 -20.69 4.61
CA LYS A 157 -3.20 -20.41 5.24
C LYS A 157 -4.03 -21.68 5.42
N ALA A 158 -4.01 -22.60 4.46
CA ALA A 158 -4.65 -23.90 4.60
C ALA A 158 -4.04 -24.71 5.75
N ARG A 159 -2.71 -24.71 5.87
CA ARG A 159 -1.98 -25.41 6.94
C ARG A 159 -2.25 -24.81 8.32
N ILE A 160 -2.26 -23.49 8.45
CA ILE A 160 -2.65 -22.80 9.69
C ILE A 160 -4.04 -23.25 10.15
N ASN A 161 -5.02 -23.25 9.24
CA ASN A 161 -6.39 -23.67 9.54
C ASN A 161 -6.49 -25.17 9.89
N GLU A 162 -5.65 -26.01 9.29
CA GLU A 162 -5.58 -27.43 9.63
C GLU A 162 -5.03 -27.62 11.05
N ILE A 163 -3.88 -27.02 11.36
CA ILE A 163 -3.25 -27.13 12.69
C ILE A 163 -4.20 -26.61 13.77
N GLN A 164 -4.83 -25.46 13.57
CA GLN A 164 -5.81 -24.91 14.52
C GLN A 164 -6.98 -25.87 14.77
N ARG A 165 -7.49 -26.54 13.73
CA ARG A 165 -8.55 -27.55 13.88
C ARG A 165 -8.06 -28.78 14.63
N MET A 166 -6.86 -29.28 14.32
CA MET A 166 -6.26 -30.40 15.03
C MET A 166 -6.06 -30.08 16.52
N MET A 167 -5.52 -28.91 16.85
CA MET A 167 -5.33 -28.48 18.23
C MET A 167 -6.66 -28.32 18.99
N TYR A 168 -7.72 -27.84 18.31
CA TYR A 168 -9.06 -27.77 18.91
C TYR A 168 -9.63 -29.15 19.26
N ILE A 169 -9.44 -30.15 18.40
CA ILE A 169 -9.88 -31.53 18.63
C ILE A 169 -9.02 -32.19 19.72
N ALA A 170 -7.69 -32.03 19.64
CA ALA A 170 -6.74 -32.57 20.61
C ALA A 170 -6.99 -32.10 22.04
N ARG A 171 -7.47 -30.87 22.23
CA ARG A 171 -7.84 -30.34 23.55
C ARG A 171 -8.99 -31.14 24.20
N LYS A 172 -9.80 -31.84 23.40
CA LYS A 172 -10.89 -32.69 23.88
C LYS A 172 -10.44 -34.14 24.13
N ASP A 173 -9.57 -34.67 23.27
CA ASP A 173 -9.29 -36.11 23.22
C ASP A 173 -7.86 -36.51 23.66
N GLY A 174 -6.93 -35.56 23.83
CA GLY A 174 -5.64 -35.74 24.51
C GLY A 174 -4.50 -36.41 23.71
N GLU A 175 -4.69 -36.72 22.42
CA GLU A 175 -3.76 -37.57 21.65
C GLU A 175 -2.73 -36.84 20.76
N VAL A 176 -2.62 -35.52 20.81
CA VAL A 176 -1.72 -34.74 19.92
C VAL A 176 -0.61 -34.06 20.72
N ASP A 177 0.57 -33.95 20.13
CA ASP A 177 1.79 -33.42 20.77
C ASP A 177 1.62 -31.98 21.30
N GLN A 178 0.70 -31.14 20.84
CA GLN A 178 0.48 -29.75 21.28
C GLN A 178 1.68 -28.81 21.12
N GLU A 179 2.86 -29.10 21.67
CA GLU A 179 4.03 -28.26 21.57
C GLU A 179 4.55 -28.23 20.13
N LYS A 180 4.70 -29.40 19.50
CA LYS A 180 5.14 -29.49 18.10
C LYS A 180 4.19 -28.76 17.16
N GLU A 181 2.88 -28.97 17.30
CA GLU A 181 1.85 -28.31 16.48
C GLU A 181 1.82 -26.81 16.74
N LEU A 182 1.99 -26.37 17.99
CA LEU A 182 2.07 -24.95 18.34
C LEU A 182 3.30 -24.29 17.71
N ARG A 183 4.46 -24.97 17.73
CA ARG A 183 5.67 -24.49 17.07
C ARG A 183 5.45 -24.36 15.58
N GLU A 184 4.94 -25.41 14.94
CA GLU A 184 4.63 -25.40 13.51
C GLU A 184 3.64 -24.28 13.15
N LEU A 185 2.60 -24.07 13.96
CA LEU A 185 1.64 -22.98 13.79
C LEU A 185 2.34 -21.62 13.80
N TYR A 186 3.14 -21.32 14.82
CA TYR A 186 3.83 -20.04 14.91
C TYR A 186 4.82 -19.83 13.77
N VAL A 187 5.63 -20.83 13.40
CA VAL A 187 6.55 -20.71 12.27
C VAL A 187 5.80 -20.43 10.96
N THR A 188 4.72 -21.18 10.71
CA THR A 188 3.90 -20.99 9.51
C THR A 188 3.25 -19.61 9.47
N GLN A 189 2.80 -19.10 10.62
CA GLN A 189 2.27 -17.74 10.76
C GLN A 189 3.34 -16.68 10.50
N ILE A 190 4.53 -16.80 11.10
CA ILE A 190 5.63 -15.85 10.87
C ILE A 190 5.96 -15.79 9.37
N GLN A 191 6.08 -16.94 8.71
CA GLN A 191 6.33 -17.03 7.28
C GLN A 191 5.21 -16.39 6.43
N CYS A 192 3.95 -16.58 6.82
CA CYS A 192 2.81 -15.97 6.15
C CYS A 192 2.85 -14.44 6.31
N TYR A 193 3.06 -13.95 7.53
CA TYR A 193 3.17 -12.52 7.79
C TYR A 193 4.39 -11.90 7.10
N ALA A 194 5.50 -12.62 6.96
CA ALA A 194 6.67 -12.13 6.21
C ALA A 194 6.35 -11.91 4.74
N ARG A 195 5.61 -12.84 4.11
CA ARG A 195 5.15 -12.66 2.73
C ARG A 195 4.18 -11.50 2.59
N GLU A 196 3.23 -11.36 3.53
CA GLU A 196 2.28 -10.24 3.54
C GLU A 196 3.01 -8.90 3.73
N ALA A 197 3.96 -8.82 4.66
CA ALA A 197 4.79 -7.65 4.90
C ALA A 197 5.57 -7.20 3.65
N ILE A 198 6.03 -8.14 2.83
CA ILE A 198 6.70 -7.81 1.55
C ILE A 198 5.73 -7.14 0.58
N ASP A 199 4.47 -7.61 0.48
CA ASP A 199 3.47 -6.97 -0.38
C ASP A 199 3.05 -5.59 0.17
N ASP A 200 2.86 -5.50 1.48
CA ASP A 200 2.54 -4.25 2.15
C ASP A 200 3.61 -3.19 1.91
N LEU A 201 4.91 -3.55 1.93
CA LEU A 201 5.99 -2.60 1.67
C LEU A 201 5.91 -2.00 0.26
N ASP A 202 5.58 -2.81 -0.76
CA ASP A 202 5.39 -2.33 -2.13
C ASP A 202 4.21 -1.34 -2.20
N MET A 203 3.11 -1.66 -1.51
CA MET A 203 1.90 -0.83 -1.46
C MET A 203 2.14 0.49 -0.70
N LEU A 204 2.75 0.42 0.48
CA LEU A 204 3.08 1.58 1.30
C LEU A 204 4.06 2.50 0.56
N GLN A 205 5.03 1.97 -0.17
CA GLN A 205 5.96 2.79 -0.93
C GLN A 205 5.27 3.58 -2.04
N GLN A 206 4.29 2.99 -2.73
CA GLN A 206 3.48 3.70 -3.72
C GLN A 206 2.61 4.78 -3.05
N GLU A 207 1.99 4.44 -1.92
CA GLU A 207 1.20 5.37 -1.13
C GLU A 207 2.02 6.58 -0.67
N MET A 208 3.22 6.37 -0.12
CA MET A 208 4.13 7.43 0.27
C MET A 208 4.46 8.39 -0.88
N ALA A 209 4.71 7.85 -2.07
CA ALA A 209 5.02 8.66 -3.24
C ALA A 209 3.84 9.56 -3.63
N MET A 210 2.62 9.01 -3.59
CA MET A 210 1.40 9.77 -3.85
C MET A 210 1.16 10.85 -2.78
N LEU A 211 1.29 10.51 -1.49
CA LEU A 211 1.09 11.46 -0.38
C LEU A 211 2.06 12.63 -0.45
N ARG A 212 3.34 12.38 -0.76
CA ARG A 212 4.36 13.43 -0.93
C ARG A 212 4.04 14.33 -2.11
N PHE A 213 3.67 13.74 -3.25
CA PHE A 213 3.29 14.49 -4.45
C PHE A 213 2.06 15.37 -4.22
N HIS A 214 1.05 14.88 -3.50
CA HIS A 214 -0.11 15.69 -3.12
C HIS A 214 0.24 16.84 -2.18
N ALA A 215 1.12 16.59 -1.19
CA ALA A 215 1.58 17.63 -0.28
C ALA A 215 2.37 18.74 -1.00
N GLU A 216 3.20 18.37 -1.99
CA GLU A 216 3.92 19.34 -2.83
C GLU A 216 2.95 20.18 -3.68
N GLN A 217 1.96 19.55 -4.32
CA GLN A 217 0.96 20.28 -5.11
C GLN A 217 0.11 21.26 -4.29
N GLN A 218 -0.25 20.90 -3.05
CA GLN A 218 -1.01 21.79 -2.17
C GLN A 218 -0.21 23.05 -1.84
N ARG A 219 1.09 22.90 -1.52
CA ARG A 219 1.99 24.04 -1.25
C ARG A 219 2.15 24.97 -2.46
N ASP A 220 2.25 24.40 -3.66
CA ASP A 220 2.35 25.18 -4.90
C ASP A 220 1.06 25.95 -5.22
N GLN A 221 -0.11 25.41 -4.87
CA GLN A 221 -1.40 26.09 -5.03
C GLN A 221 -1.57 27.24 -4.03
N GLU A 222 -1.21 27.02 -2.77
CA GLU A 222 -1.22 28.06 -1.72
C GLU A 222 -0.30 29.23 -2.08
N SER A 223 0.91 28.93 -2.56
CA SER A 223 1.90 29.95 -2.98
C SER A 223 1.44 30.80 -4.18
N ARG A 224 0.52 30.28 -5.01
CA ARG A 224 -0.07 31.02 -6.15
C ARG A 224 -1.31 31.82 -5.77
N GLY A 225 -2.01 31.45 -4.69
CA GLY A 225 -3.21 32.15 -4.20
C GLY A 225 -2.91 33.53 -3.59
N ASP A 226 -1.73 33.72 -3.00
CA ASP A 226 -1.34 34.97 -2.33
C ASP A 226 -1.03 36.13 -3.28
N TYR A 227 -0.79 35.88 -4.57
CA TYR A 227 -0.51 36.93 -5.56
C TYR A 227 -1.76 37.54 -6.22
N ALA A 228 -2.95 36.95 -6.05
CA ALA A 228 -4.19 37.45 -6.65
C ALA A 228 -5.02 38.38 -5.72
N GLY A 229 -4.58 38.61 -4.48
CA GLY A 229 -5.30 39.38 -3.46
C GLY A 229 -4.84 40.81 -3.21
N SER A 230 -3.86 41.33 -3.97
CA SER A 230 -3.25 42.66 -3.73
C SER A 230 -3.49 43.69 -4.85
N GLU A 231 -4.64 43.65 -5.53
CA GLU A 231 -5.09 44.76 -6.38
C GLU A 231 -6.47 45.24 -5.94
N GLY A 232 -6.50 46.09 -4.90
CA GLY A 232 -7.78 46.52 -4.33
C GLY A 232 -7.74 47.65 -3.31
N SER A 233 -6.81 48.62 -3.41
CA SER A 233 -7.02 49.99 -2.90
C SER A 233 -5.80 50.89 -3.16
N ALA A 234 -5.82 51.58 -4.29
CA ALA A 234 -5.13 52.85 -4.43
C ALA A 234 -5.93 53.72 -5.40
N ALA A 235 -6.81 54.52 -4.82
CA ALA A 235 -7.55 55.55 -5.51
C ALA A 235 -6.62 56.70 -5.95
N ASP A 236 -6.92 57.21 -7.14
CA ASP A 236 -6.85 58.61 -7.57
C ASP A 236 -5.48 59.33 -7.59
N GLY A 237 -5.06 59.71 -8.79
CA GLY A 237 -3.81 60.42 -9.03
C GLY A 237 -3.57 60.72 -10.51
N ARG A 238 -4.47 61.50 -11.13
CA ARG A 238 -4.22 62.12 -12.44
C ARG A 238 -2.94 62.96 -12.38
N LEU A 239 -2.06 62.85 -13.39
CA LEU A 239 -1.71 63.93 -14.34
C LEU A 239 -0.45 63.62 -15.17
N ASN A 240 -0.60 63.81 -16.48
CA ASN A 240 0.35 64.35 -17.45
C ASN A 240 1.77 63.79 -17.56
N ASN A 241 2.03 63.14 -18.70
CA ASN A 241 3.10 63.64 -19.56
C ASN A 241 2.77 63.44 -21.06
N ARG A 242 2.58 64.55 -21.78
CA ARG A 242 2.46 64.62 -23.24
C ARG A 242 3.75 65.18 -23.82
N ARG A 243 4.29 64.50 -24.84
CA ARG A 243 5.05 64.96 -26.04
C ARG A 243 6.19 63.96 -26.31
N ALA A 244 6.51 63.55 -27.53
CA ALA A 244 5.98 63.80 -28.87
C ALA A 244 6.65 62.78 -29.83
N GLY A 245 6.02 62.48 -30.97
CA GLY A 245 6.68 61.83 -32.12
C GLY A 245 5.89 60.70 -32.77
N LYS A 246 4.96 61.04 -33.68
CA LYS A 246 4.34 60.18 -34.70
C LYS A 246 5.20 60.22 -36.00
N PRO A 247 4.83 59.53 -37.09
CA PRO A 247 4.31 58.15 -37.26
C PRO A 247 5.03 57.41 -38.42
N ASP A 248 4.81 56.10 -38.61
CA ASP A 248 4.48 55.63 -39.96
C ASP A 248 3.68 54.31 -39.98
N SER A 249 2.93 54.22 -41.05
CA SER A 249 1.84 53.38 -41.50
C SER A 249 2.18 51.91 -41.73
N GLY A 250 1.18 51.02 -41.60
CA GLY A 250 1.22 49.70 -42.25
C GLY A 250 0.48 48.56 -41.55
N MET A 251 -0.86 48.56 -41.61
CA MET A 251 -1.67 47.35 -41.41
C MET A 251 -1.54 46.43 -42.64
N PHE A 252 -1.41 45.11 -42.40
CA PHE A 252 -2.19 44.00 -43.01
C PHE A 252 -1.36 42.71 -43.00
N LEU A 253 -1.84 41.67 -42.32
CA LEU A 253 -1.56 40.29 -42.72
C LEU A 253 -2.68 39.36 -42.22
N ASP A 254 -3.76 39.31 -42.98
CA ASP A 254 -4.63 38.13 -43.05
C ASP A 254 -3.95 37.15 -44.02
N ASN A 255 -3.61 35.95 -43.56
CA ASN A 255 -3.36 34.82 -44.46
C ASN A 255 -3.71 33.49 -43.78
N TYR A 256 -5.00 33.15 -43.79
CA TYR A 256 -5.45 31.78 -43.62
C TYR A 256 -5.11 30.99 -44.91
N GLY A 257 -4.03 30.22 -44.84
CA GLY A 257 -3.68 29.24 -45.85
C GLY A 257 -4.69 28.09 -45.87
N GLN A 258 -5.42 28.01 -46.99
CA GLN A 258 -6.25 26.88 -47.39
C GLN A 258 -5.38 25.63 -47.56
N ALA A 259 -5.61 24.61 -46.73
CA ALA A 259 -5.17 23.25 -46.99
C ALA A 259 -6.37 22.46 -47.53
N GLN A 260 -6.19 21.92 -48.74
CA GLN A 260 -7.17 21.21 -49.54
C GLN A 260 -7.70 19.97 -48.82
N GLN A 261 -9.02 19.79 -48.89
CA GLN A 261 -9.72 18.57 -48.50
C GLN A 261 -9.35 17.43 -49.45
N GLN A 262 -8.64 16.42 -48.96
CA GLN A 262 -8.64 15.09 -49.57
C GLN A 262 -9.44 14.14 -48.69
N GLN A 263 -10.58 13.71 -49.26
CA GLN A 263 -11.50 12.75 -48.67
C GLN A 263 -10.88 11.36 -48.75
N HIS A 264 -10.39 10.85 -47.61
CA HIS A 264 -10.08 9.44 -47.45
C HIS A 264 -10.97 8.84 -46.36
N GLN A 265 -11.87 7.94 -46.79
CA GLN A 265 -12.75 7.16 -45.95
C GLN A 265 -11.93 6.02 -45.32
N GLY A 266 -11.74 6.04 -44.00
CA GLY A 266 -11.07 5.00 -43.23
C GLY A 266 -11.69 4.89 -41.82
N PRO A 267 -11.61 3.70 -41.18
CA PRO A 267 -12.44 3.36 -40.03
C PRO A 267 -11.95 4.04 -38.76
N GLY A 268 -12.82 4.85 -38.12
CA GLY A 268 -12.53 5.49 -36.83
C GLY A 268 -12.77 4.55 -35.65
N ILE A 269 -12.18 4.88 -34.50
CA ILE A 269 -12.39 4.16 -33.24
C ILE A 269 -13.71 4.64 -32.63
N SER A 270 -14.60 3.71 -32.27
CA SER A 270 -15.85 4.06 -31.58
C SER A 270 -15.69 3.90 -30.07
N VAL A 271 -15.82 5.00 -29.36
CA VAL A 271 -15.76 5.09 -27.89
C VAL A 271 -17.18 5.23 -27.37
N THR A 272 -17.60 4.30 -26.51
CA THR A 272 -18.89 4.39 -25.83
C THR A 272 -18.73 5.22 -24.57
N ARG A 273 -19.35 6.41 -24.53
CA ARG A 273 -19.44 7.21 -23.30
C ARG A 273 -20.74 6.90 -22.57
N THR A 274 -20.64 6.69 -21.27
CA THR A 274 -21.79 6.59 -20.38
C THR A 274 -22.06 7.95 -19.76
N PHE A 275 -23.33 8.33 -19.73
CA PHE A 275 -23.78 9.46 -18.93
C PHE A 275 -25.07 9.08 -18.20
N LYS A 276 -25.21 9.59 -16.97
CA LYS A 276 -26.38 9.37 -16.13
C LYS A 276 -27.40 10.48 -16.41
N VAL A 277 -28.63 10.08 -16.70
CA VAL A 277 -29.79 10.99 -16.72
C VAL A 277 -30.81 10.41 -15.75
N GLY A 278 -30.93 11.01 -14.57
CA GLY A 278 -31.63 10.40 -13.44
C GLY A 278 -30.89 9.15 -12.91
N ASP A 279 -31.65 8.14 -12.49
CA ASP A 279 -31.13 6.89 -11.90
C ASP A 279 -30.78 5.80 -12.93
N GLN A 280 -30.84 6.12 -14.23
CA GLN A 280 -30.51 5.19 -15.32
C GLN A 280 -29.23 5.62 -16.06
N ILE A 281 -28.34 4.65 -16.30
CA ILE A 281 -27.11 4.85 -17.08
C ILE A 281 -27.46 4.61 -18.56
N MET A 282 -27.33 5.65 -19.37
CA MET A 282 -27.46 5.58 -20.83
C MET A 282 -26.08 5.53 -21.49
N PHE A 283 -25.96 4.77 -22.58
CA PHE A 283 -24.74 4.61 -23.36
C PHE A 283 -24.90 5.32 -24.71
N SER A 284 -23.97 6.21 -25.07
CA SER A 284 -23.89 6.79 -26.42
C SER A 284 -22.56 6.44 -27.07
N ARG A 285 -22.58 6.10 -28.36
CA ARG A 285 -21.40 5.68 -29.11
C ARG A 285 -20.90 6.82 -29.97
N GLU A 286 -19.71 7.33 -29.66
CA GLU A 286 -19.10 8.45 -30.39
C GLU A 286 -17.83 7.95 -31.09
N THR A 287 -17.59 8.35 -32.34
CA THR A 287 -16.44 7.88 -33.13
C THR A 287 -15.35 8.94 -33.17
N VAL A 288 -14.18 8.63 -32.63
CA VAL A 288 -13.02 9.53 -32.56
C VAL A 288 -11.97 9.07 -33.57
N LYS A 289 -11.47 10.01 -34.38
CA LYS A 289 -10.34 9.77 -35.30
C LYS A 289 -9.05 10.23 -34.63
N SER A 290 -8.22 9.31 -34.15
CA SER A 290 -6.86 9.62 -33.68
C SER A 290 -5.83 8.80 -34.46
N GLY A 291 -4.82 9.48 -35.02
CA GLY A 291 -3.72 8.89 -35.78
C GLY A 291 -2.62 8.35 -34.88
N VAL A 292 -2.94 7.35 -34.05
CA VAL A 292 -1.96 6.71 -33.14
C VAL A 292 -1.90 5.23 -33.52
N LEU A 293 -1.05 4.91 -34.50
CA LEU A 293 -0.37 3.64 -34.81
C LEU A 293 0.04 3.69 -36.30
N GLY A 294 1.35 3.67 -36.56
CA GLY A 294 1.91 3.74 -37.91
C GLY A 294 1.57 2.51 -38.78
N SER A 295 1.53 2.73 -40.09
CA SER A 295 0.99 1.86 -41.14
C SER A 295 1.83 0.63 -41.51
N HIS A 296 2.38 -0.13 -40.56
CA HIS A 296 3.21 -1.29 -40.90
C HIS A 296 3.02 -2.49 -39.96
N ILE A 297 1.79 -3.01 -39.87
CA ILE A 297 1.56 -4.41 -39.50
C ILE A 297 0.49 -4.96 -40.44
N ALA A 298 0.91 -5.71 -41.46
CA ALA A 298 -0.03 -6.43 -42.31
C ALA A 298 -0.59 -7.63 -41.52
N PRO A 299 -1.91 -7.80 -41.42
CA PRO A 299 -2.48 -8.97 -40.76
C PRO A 299 -2.22 -10.23 -41.62
N PRO A 300 -2.05 -11.41 -40.99
CA PRO A 300 -1.85 -12.66 -41.69
C PRO A 300 -3.11 -13.00 -42.51
N THR A 301 -2.91 -13.34 -43.78
CA THR A 301 -3.96 -13.60 -44.79
C THR A 301 -4.44 -15.06 -44.83
N VAL A 302 -4.28 -15.81 -43.74
CA VAL A 302 -4.72 -17.21 -43.68
C VAL A 302 -6.10 -17.26 -43.03
N THR A 303 -7.05 -17.93 -43.66
CA THR A 303 -8.40 -18.10 -43.10
C THR A 303 -8.37 -19.13 -41.97
N LEU A 304 -9.33 -19.03 -41.03
CA LEU A 304 -9.43 -19.90 -39.86
C LEU A 304 -9.53 -21.40 -40.21
N GLU A 305 -10.04 -21.72 -41.40
CA GLU A 305 -10.12 -23.10 -41.90
C GLU A 305 -8.74 -23.64 -42.32
N GLU A 306 -7.88 -22.84 -42.94
CA GLU A 306 -6.52 -23.25 -43.34
C GLU A 306 -5.57 -23.44 -42.14
N TYR A 307 -5.79 -22.72 -41.04
CA TYR A 307 -4.95 -22.85 -39.83
C TYR A 307 -5.23 -24.16 -39.06
N GLY A 308 -6.43 -24.73 -39.20
CA GLY A 308 -6.84 -25.97 -38.54
C GLY A 308 -6.20 -27.22 -39.15
N ASP A 309 -5.88 -27.21 -40.44
CA ASP A 309 -5.34 -28.36 -41.17
C ASP A 309 -3.81 -28.51 -41.06
N GLN A 310 -3.09 -27.49 -40.56
CA GLN A 310 -1.63 -27.56 -40.34
C GLN A 310 -1.22 -28.14 -38.97
N VAL A 311 -2.18 -28.45 -38.09
CA VAL A 311 -1.89 -28.93 -36.71
C VAL A 311 -2.36 -30.38 -36.51
N LYS A 312 -2.25 -31.22 -37.55
CA LYS A 312 -2.36 -32.68 -37.44
C LYS A 312 -1.07 -33.38 -37.84
#